data_AF-M1IU26-F1
#
_entry.id   AF-M1IU26-F1
#
_cell.length_a   1.000
_cell.length_b   1.000
_cell.length_c   1.000
_cell.angle_alpha   90.00
_cell.angle_beta   90.00
_cell.angle_gamma   90.00
#
_symmetry.space_group_name_H-M   'P 1'
#
loop_
_entity.id
_entity.type
_entity.pdbx_description
1 polymer ?
#
loop_
_entity_poly.entity_id
_entity_poly.type
_entity_poly.pdbx_seq_one_letter_code
_entity_poly.pdbx_strand_id
1 'polypeptide(L)' 'MAWQRIKIKVIGLVLIAVSIIIVSLSFAIIFLNLQITFGSFKISDIFIKIINFSIILGVSIYVAYVGYLMISSNYERRKD' A
#
# COMPACT_ATOMS: atom_id res chain seq x y z
N MET A 1 26.74 15.31 -2.37
CA MET A 1 26.39 13.94 -1.91
C MET A 1 25.25 13.88 -0.88
N ALA A 2 25.18 14.78 0.12
CA ALA A 2 24.10 14.78 1.13
C ALA A 2 22.69 15.00 0.54
N TRP A 3 22.56 15.88 -0.45
CA TRP A 3 21.29 16.20 -1.10
C TRP A 3 20.62 14.98 -1.76
N GLN A 4 21.39 14.12 -2.42
CA GLN A 4 20.85 12.92 -3.07
C GLN A 4 20.34 11.91 -2.04
N ARG A 5 21.00 11.79 -0.89
CA ARG A 5 20.55 10.91 0.20
C ARG A 5 19.23 11.35 0.80
N ILE A 6 19.03 12.66 0.96
CA ILE A 6 17.76 13.23 1.45
C ILE A 6 16.63 12.94 0.46
N LYS A 7 16.86 13.15 -0.84
CA LYS A 7 15.87 12.84 -1.88
C LYS A 7 15.41 11.38 -1.86
N ILE A 8 16.33 10.43 -1.73
CA ILE A 8 16.00 9.00 -1.69
C ILE A 8 15.12 8.67 -0.48
N LYS A 9 15.41 9.25 0.70
CA LYS A 9 14.59 9.06 1.89
C LYS A 9 13.19 9.62 1.72
N VAL A 10 13.07 10.83 1.14
CA VAL A 10 11.77 11.45 0.86
C VAL A 10 10.96 10.60 -0.11
N ILE A 11 11.59 10.08 -1.17
CA ILE A 11 10.93 9.18 -2.14
C ILE A 11 10.42 7.91 -1.45
N GLY A 12 11.23 7.29 -0.59
CA GLY A 12 10.80 6.11 0.17
C GLY A 12 9.61 6.38 1.09
N LEU A 13 9.59 7.56 1.72
CA LEU A 13 8.50 7.99 2.60
C LEU A 13 7.20 8.26 1.80
N VAL A 14 7.33 8.89 0.63
CA VAL A 14 6.23 9.09 -0.31
C VAL A 14 5.68 7.75 -0.80
N LEU A 15 6.54 6.78 -1.12
CA LEU A 15 6.12 5.43 -1.53
C LEU A 15 5.24 4.76 -0.47
N ILE A 16 5.68 4.80 0.79
CA ILE A 16 4.93 4.23 1.92
C ILE A 16 3.58 4.96 2.08
N ALA A 17 3.59 6.29 2.06
CA ALA A 17 2.38 7.10 2.20
C ALA A 17 1.38 6.81 1.08
N VAL A 18 1.84 6.76 -0.17
CA VAL A 18 1.01 6.44 -1.34
C VAL A 18 0.43 5.03 -1.23
N SER A 19 1.23 4.02 -0.83
CA SER A 19 0.72 2.67 -0.61
C SER A 19 -0.38 2.63 0.45
N ILE A 20 -0.21 3.34 1.57
CA ILE A 20 -1.23 3.41 2.64
C ILE A 20 -2.51 4.05 2.10
N ILE A 21 -2.38 5.14 1.35
CA ILE A 21 -3.53 5.82 0.74
C ILE A 21 -4.25 4.88 -0.23
N ILE A 22 -3.54 4.19 -1.12
CA ILE A 22 -4.13 3.26 -2.09
C ILE A 22 -4.87 2.11 -1.39
N VAL A 23 -4.29 1.52 -0.36
CA VAL A 23 -4.94 0.45 0.42
C VAL A 23 -6.19 0.99 1.11
N SER A 24 -6.11 2.16 1.73
CA SER A 24 -7.24 2.79 2.43
C SER A 24 -8.37 3.14 1.47
N LEU A 25 -8.04 3.69 0.30
CA LEU A 25 -9.02 4.02 -0.75
C LEU A 25 -9.66 2.75 -1.30
N SER A 26 -8.86 1.72 -1.56
CA SER A 26 -9.34 0.43 -2.07
C SER A 26 -10.25 -0.26 -1.05
N PHE A 27 -9.91 -0.18 0.23
CA PHE A 27 -10.76 -0.66 1.31
C PHE A 27 -12.08 0.13 1.36
N ALA A 28 -12.04 1.46 1.29
CA ALA A 28 -13.25 2.28 1.26
C ALA A 28 -14.12 1.97 0.04
N ILE A 29 -13.55 1.82 -1.16
CA ILE A 29 -14.32 1.52 -2.37
C ILE A 29 -14.96 0.13 -2.28
N ILE A 30 -14.27 -0.86 -1.73
CA ILE A 30 -14.75 -2.26 -1.71
C ILE A 30 -15.70 -2.53 -0.54
N PHE A 31 -15.39 -2.00 0.64
CA PHE A 31 -16.12 -2.28 1.89
C PHE A 31 -17.09 -1.15 2.29
N LEU A 32 -16.84 0.11 1.93
CA LEU A 32 -17.77 1.21 2.23
C LEU A 32 -18.90 1.32 1.19
N ASN A 33 -18.64 0.93 -0.07
CA ASN A 33 -19.68 0.69 -1.08
C ASN A 33 -20.45 -0.62 -0.83
N LEU A 34 -20.15 -1.32 0.27
CA LEU A 34 -20.96 -2.41 0.82
C LEU A 34 -22.09 -1.79 1.66
N GLN A 35 -22.95 -0.97 1.04
CA GLN A 35 -24.20 -0.57 1.69
C GLN A 35 -25.06 -1.83 1.88
N ILE A 36 -25.01 -2.37 3.09
CA ILE A 36 -26.05 -3.09 3.83
C ILE A 36 -27.21 -3.55 2.93
N THR A 37 -27.05 -4.70 2.28
CA THR A 37 -28.13 -5.40 1.56
C THR A 37 -28.22 -6.83 2.10
N PHE A 38 -28.64 -6.97 3.36
CA PHE A 38 -29.12 -8.24 3.89
C PHE A 38 -30.40 -8.62 3.12
N GLY A 39 -30.25 -9.36 2.01
CA GLY A 39 -31.41 -9.87 1.26
C GLY A 39 -31.11 -10.46 -0.12
N SER A 40 -30.02 -10.07 -0.79
CA SER A 40 -29.73 -10.55 -2.17
C SER A 40 -28.26 -10.58 -2.58
N PHE A 41 -27.31 -10.67 -1.64
CA PHE A 41 -25.88 -10.78 -1.99
C PHE A 41 -25.55 -12.11 -2.67
N LYS A 42 -25.16 -12.06 -3.94
CA LYS A 42 -24.51 -13.17 -4.63
C LYS A 42 -23.10 -13.34 -4.04
N ILE A 43 -22.88 -14.45 -3.33
CA ILE A 43 -21.58 -14.81 -2.70
C ILE A 43 -20.41 -14.71 -3.70
N SER A 44 -20.67 -14.99 -4.99
CA SER A 44 -19.74 -14.80 -6.11
C SER A 44 -19.12 -13.38 -6.15
N ASP A 45 -19.92 -12.34 -5.95
CA ASP A 45 -19.47 -10.95 -6.11
C ASP A 45 -18.57 -10.49 -4.95
N ILE A 46 -18.82 -11.01 -3.74
CA ILE A 46 -17.93 -10.80 -2.58
C ILE A 46 -16.56 -11.44 -2.84
N PHE A 47 -16.55 -12.65 -3.40
CA PHE A 47 -15.31 -13.39 -3.58
C PHE A 47 -14.38 -12.69 -4.59
N ILE A 48 -14.95 -12.19 -5.70
CA ILE A 48 -14.22 -11.40 -6.70
C ILE A 48 -13.66 -10.11 -6.09
N LYS A 49 -14.45 -9.41 -5.25
CA LYS A 49 -14.01 -8.20 -4.55
C LYS A 49 -12.83 -8.48 -3.60
N ILE A 50 -12.87 -9.58 -2.85
CA ILE A 50 -11.79 -9.98 -1.93
C ILE A 50 -10.50 -10.31 -2.70
N ILE A 51 -10.60 -11.04 -3.82
CA ILE A 51 -9.44 -11.35 -4.67
C ILE A 51 -8.82 -10.06 -5.21
N ASN A 52 -9.64 -9.15 -5.74
CA ASN A 52 -9.15 -7.86 -6.25
C ASN A 52 -8.47 -7.03 -5.15
N PHE A 53 -9.06 -6.96 -3.95
CA PHE A 53 -8.42 -6.29 -2.82
C PHE A 53 -7.09 -6.95 -2.44
N SER A 54 -7.03 -8.27 -2.43
CA SER A 54 -5.82 -9.03 -2.07
C SER A 54 -4.67 -8.76 -3.03
N ILE A 55 -4.96 -8.63 -4.32
CA ILE A 55 -3.96 -8.25 -5.34
C ILE A 55 -3.43 -6.84 -5.07
N ILE A 56 -4.32 -5.87 -4.86
CA ILE A 56 -3.94 -4.48 -4.56
C ILE A 56 -3.13 -4.40 -3.28
N LEU A 57 -3.56 -5.13 -2.24
CA LEU A 57 -2.87 -5.22 -0.96
C LEU A 57 -1.46 -5.79 -1.14
N GLY A 58 -1.32 -6.90 -1.86
CA GLY A 58 -0.02 -7.53 -2.12
C GLY A 58 0.96 -6.60 -2.84
N VAL A 59 0.50 -5.91 -3.89
CA VAL A 59 1.32 -4.92 -4.61
C VAL A 59 1.67 -3.74 -3.69
N SER A 60 0.71 -3.23 -2.92
CA SER A 60 0.92 -2.08 -2.04
C SER A 60 1.90 -2.39 -0.90
N ILE A 61 1.85 -3.60 -0.35
CA ILE A 61 2.81 -4.10 0.65
C ILE A 61 4.21 -4.14 0.05
N TYR A 62 4.36 -4.68 -1.17
CA TYR A 62 5.65 -4.70 -1.85
C TYR A 62 6.21 -3.29 -2.08
N VAL A 63 5.39 -2.36 -2.56
CA VAL A 63 5.80 -0.95 -2.76
C VAL A 63 6.19 -0.29 -1.44
N ALA A 64 5.43 -0.50 -0.37
CA ALA A 64 5.74 0.03 0.94
C ALA A 64 7.05 -0.56 1.49
N TYR A 65 7.30 -1.86 1.27
CA TYR A 65 8.54 -2.54 1.64
C TYR A 65 9.75 -1.97 0.89
N VAL A 66 9.64 -1.73 -0.41
CA VAL A 66 10.68 -1.04 -1.19
C VAL A 66 10.92 0.37 -0.64
N GLY A 67 9.86 1.12 -0.32
CA GLY A 67 9.98 2.43 0.32
C GLY A 67 10.72 2.36 1.67
N TYR A 68 10.44 1.34 2.49
CA TYR A 68 11.13 1.09 3.75
C TYR A 68 12.62 0.78 3.54
N LEU A 69 12.96 -0.07 2.57
CA LEU A 69 14.36 -0.36 2.22
C LEU A 69 15.10 0.89 1.73
N MET A 70 14.45 1.77 0.97
CA MET A 70 15.06 3.05 0.55
C MET A 70 15.38 3.97 1.73
N ILE A 71 14.56 3.95 2.77
CA ILE A 71 14.81 4.71 4.01
C ILE A 71 15.93 4.05 4.84
N SER A 72 15.90 2.72 4.96
CA SER A 72 16.79 1.93 5.83
C SER A 72 18.20 1.72 5.24
N SER A 73 18.34 1.48 3.94
CA SER A 73 19.63 1.25 3.27
C SER A 73 20.60 2.43 3.34
N ASN A 74 20.10 3.64 3.59
CA ASN A 74 20.93 4.82 3.87
C ASN A 74 21.47 4.86 5.31
N TYR A 75 20.97 4.02 6.21
CA TYR A 75 21.43 3.89 7.59
C TYR A 75 22.63 2.95 7.71
N GLU A 76 22.68 1.89 6.89
CA GLU A 76 23.77 0.90 6.89
C GLU A 76 25.10 1.48 6.36
N ARG A 77 25.09 2.28 5.28
CA ARG A 77 26.32 2.94 4.77
C ARG A 77 26.94 4.02 5.68
N ARG A 78 26.48 4.17 6.93
CA ARG A 78 27.10 5.05 7.93
C ARG A 78 27.90 4.28 8.99
N LYS A 79 27.89 2.95 8.96
CA LYS A 79 28.64 2.10 9.91
C LYS A 79 29.97 1.60 9.35
N ASP A 80 30.28 1.93 8.09
CA ASP A 80 31.55 1.69 7.41
C ASP A 80 32.29 3.02 7.24
#